data_AF-A0A327QND9-F1
#
_entry.id   AF-A0A327QND9-F1
#
_cell.length_a   1.000
_cell.length_b   1.000
_cell.length_c   1.000
_cell.angle_alpha   90.00
_cell.angle_beta   90.00
_cell.angle_gamma   90.00
#
_symmetry.space_group_name_H-M   'P 1'
#
loop_
_entity.id
_entity.type
_entity.pdbx_description
1 polymer ?
#
loop_
_entity_poly.entity_id
_entity_poly.type
_entity_poly.pdbx_seq_one_letter_code
_entity_poly.pdbx_strand_id
1 'polypeptide(L)'
;MYLETPKKKVNKSSKEVFDFLSDVKNFETLMPENISKFELINENRFLFALKGMPEIVLQKKQQTPHSQLILGAASDKLPFTLTADITSINEHESEVTLSFEGEFNAMMAMMIKSPINNFIGTLSENLSKI
;
A
#
# COMPACT_ATOMS: atom_id res chain seq x y z
N MET A 1 4.74 12.92 8.38
CA MET A 1 5.61 11.72 8.50
C MET A 1 5.68 11.08 7.13
N TYR A 2 6.88 10.73 6.67
CA TYR A 2 7.10 10.03 5.42
C TYR A 2 7.88 8.73 5.70
N LEU A 3 7.43 7.63 5.11
CA LEU A 3 8.08 6.33 5.14
C LEU A 3 8.09 5.76 3.72
N GLU A 4 9.15 5.06 3.35
CA GLU A 4 9.32 4.51 2.01
C GLU A 4 10.02 3.16 2.09
N THR A 5 9.61 2.23 1.24
CA THR A 5 10.31 0.96 1.07
C THR A 5 11.45 1.09 0.07
N PRO A 6 12.51 0.27 0.17
CA PRO A 6 13.43 0.09 -0.94
C PRO A 6 12.67 -0.30 -2.22
N LYS A 7 13.26 0.03 -3.38
CA LYS A 7 12.76 -0.43 -4.67
C LYS A 7 12.70 -1.95 -4.72
N LYS A 8 11.53 -2.49 -5.04
CA LYS A 8 11.33 -3.93 -5.20
C LYS A 8 11.19 -4.28 -6.67
N LYS A 9 12.02 -5.20 -7.17
CA LYS A 9 11.84 -5.79 -8.49
C LYS A 9 10.68 -6.79 -8.47
N VAL A 10 9.84 -6.72 -9.48
CA VAL A 10 8.73 -7.64 -9.71
C VAL A 10 8.87 -8.19 -11.13
N ASN A 11 8.77 -9.52 -11.27
CA ASN A 11 8.90 -10.23 -12.55
C ASN A 11 7.60 -10.16 -13.36
N LYS A 12 7.04 -8.96 -13.44
CA LYS A 12 5.84 -8.61 -14.21
C LYS A 12 6.00 -7.24 -14.83
N SER A 13 5.34 -7.04 -15.96
CA SER A 13 5.28 -5.72 -16.60
C SER A 13 4.65 -4.68 -15.68
N SER A 14 5.01 -3.42 -15.88
CA SER A 14 4.41 -2.29 -15.14
C SER A 14 2.87 -2.26 -15.26
N LYS A 15 2.34 -2.66 -16.41
CA LYS A 15 0.91 -2.83 -16.65
C LYS A 15 0.30 -3.92 -15.78
N GLU A 16 0.88 -5.11 -15.75
CA GLU A 16 0.36 -6.23 -14.93
C GLU A 16 0.38 -5.91 -13.44
N VAL A 17 1.46 -5.27 -12.96
CA VAL A 17 1.56 -4.82 -11.57
C VAL A 17 0.50 -3.76 -11.26
N PHE A 18 0.33 -2.78 -12.16
CA PHE A 18 -0.68 -1.74 -12.00
C PHE A 18 -2.10 -2.30 -12.02
N ASP A 19 -2.42 -3.21 -12.94
CA ASP A 19 -3.73 -3.84 -13.04
C ASP A 19 -4.02 -4.66 -11.77
N PHE A 20 -3.01 -5.39 -11.26
CA PHE A 20 -3.09 -6.13 -10.00
C PHE A 20 -3.37 -5.21 -8.81
N LEU A 21 -2.58 -4.14 -8.64
CA LEU A 21 -2.76 -3.19 -7.54
C LEU A 21 -4.05 -2.37 -7.66
N SER A 22 -4.51 -2.13 -8.89
CA SER A 22 -5.72 -1.35 -9.17
C SER A 22 -7.00 -2.06 -8.71
N ASP A 23 -7.00 -3.39 -8.66
CA ASP A 23 -8.03 -4.17 -7.98
C ASP A 23 -7.68 -4.26 -6.48
N VAL A 24 -8.35 -3.44 -5.68
CA VAL A 24 -8.03 -3.29 -4.27
C VAL A 24 -8.27 -4.57 -3.45
N LYS A 25 -9.02 -5.55 -3.97
CA LYS A 25 -9.17 -6.86 -3.34
C LYS A 25 -7.84 -7.61 -3.26
N ASN A 26 -6.96 -7.43 -4.25
CA ASN A 26 -5.66 -8.11 -4.32
C ASN A 26 -4.72 -7.69 -3.17
N PHE A 27 -5.00 -6.58 -2.48
CA PHE A 27 -4.23 -6.25 -1.28
C PHE A 27 -4.34 -7.33 -0.20
N GLU A 28 -5.43 -8.10 -0.14
CA GLU A 28 -5.59 -9.22 0.79
C GLU A 28 -4.44 -10.23 0.68
N THR A 29 -3.98 -10.54 -0.53
CA THR A 29 -2.88 -11.48 -0.77
C THR A 29 -1.51 -10.90 -0.44
N LEU A 30 -1.41 -9.57 -0.34
CA LEU A 30 -0.19 -8.87 0.04
C LEU A 30 -0.10 -8.66 1.56
N MET A 31 -1.17 -8.86 2.30
CA MET A 31 -1.23 -8.60 3.74
C MET A 31 -0.22 -9.45 4.53
N PRO A 32 0.31 -8.92 5.65
CA PRO A 32 1.18 -9.69 6.53
C PRO A 32 0.40 -10.80 7.28
N GLU A 33 1.11 -11.84 7.72
CA GLU A 33 0.51 -12.98 8.44
C GLU A 33 -0.18 -12.60 9.76
N ASN A 34 0.19 -11.47 10.35
CA ASN A 34 -0.41 -10.94 11.58
C ASN A 34 -1.66 -10.09 11.32
N ILE A 35 -2.25 -10.16 10.13
CA ILE A 35 -3.54 -9.53 9.86
C ILE A 35 -4.60 -10.09 10.81
N SER A 36 -5.36 -9.17 11.41
CA SER A 36 -6.51 -9.48 12.25
C SER A 36 -7.82 -9.41 11.47
N LYS A 37 -7.89 -8.55 10.45
CA LYS A 37 -9.09 -8.34 9.63
C LYS A 37 -8.70 -7.77 8.27
N PHE A 38 -9.31 -8.29 7.21
CA PHE A 38 -9.39 -7.66 5.89
C PHE A 38 -10.85 -7.68 5.47
N GLU A 39 -11.37 -6.56 4.98
CA GLU A 39 -12.76 -6.45 4.55
C GLU A 39 -12.82 -5.56 3.31
N LEU A 40 -13.24 -6.15 2.19
CA LEU A 40 -13.52 -5.38 0.98
C LEU A 40 -14.85 -4.64 1.17
N ILE A 41 -14.80 -3.30 1.22
CA ILE A 41 -15.99 -2.47 1.39
C ILE A 41 -16.67 -2.25 0.03
N ASN A 42 -15.87 -1.98 -1.01
CA ASN A 42 -16.30 -1.92 -2.41
C ASN A 42 -15.07 -2.00 -3.33
N GLU A 43 -15.29 -1.92 -4.65
CA GLU A 43 -14.26 -1.97 -5.70
C GLU A 43 -13.11 -0.95 -5.54
N ASN A 44 -13.29 0.11 -4.75
CA ASN A 44 -12.31 1.19 -4.57
C ASN A 44 -11.85 1.34 -3.12
N ARG A 45 -12.33 0.50 -2.19
CA ARG A 45 -12.12 0.69 -0.75
C ARG A 45 -12.08 -0.63 -0.01
N PHE A 46 -11.10 -0.76 0.88
CA PHE A 46 -11.01 -1.86 1.83
C PHE A 46 -10.63 -1.37 3.23
N LEU A 47 -10.99 -2.17 4.21
CA LEU A 47 -10.56 -2.04 5.59
C LEU A 47 -9.56 -3.15 5.90
N PHE A 48 -8.52 -2.81 6.66
CA PHE A 48 -7.63 -3.80 7.23
C PHE A 48 -7.28 -3.44 8.67
N ALA A 49 -6.90 -4.45 9.45
CA ALA A 49 -6.40 -4.28 10.80
C ALA A 49 -5.29 -5.30 11.07
N LEU A 50 -4.18 -4.85 11.66
CA LEU A 50 -3.11 -5.72 12.15
C LEU A 50 -3.28 -5.94 13.64
N LYS A 51 -2.79 -7.08 14.18
CA LYS A 51 -2.80 -7.31 15.64
C LYS A 51 -2.09 -6.16 16.37
N GLY A 52 -2.81 -5.50 17.28
CA GLY A 52 -2.30 -4.35 18.04
C GLY A 52 -2.42 -2.99 17.34
N MET A 53 -3.10 -2.92 16.20
CA MET A 53 -3.33 -1.69 15.43
C MET A 53 -4.84 -1.41 15.31
N PRO A 54 -5.29 -0.13 15.36
CA PRO A 54 -6.68 0.19 15.01
C PRO A 54 -6.98 -0.17 13.55
N GLU A 55 -8.27 -0.37 13.24
CA GLU A 55 -8.71 -0.57 11.86
C GLU A 55 -8.37 0.65 10.99
N ILE A 56 -7.85 0.41 9.80
CA ILE A 56 -7.53 1.43 8.80
C ILE A 56 -8.36 1.16 7.56
N VAL A 57 -8.93 2.24 7.00
CA VAL A 57 -9.65 2.20 5.74
C VAL A 57 -8.85 2.95 4.68
N LEU A 58 -8.46 2.24 3.62
CA LEU A 58 -7.82 2.78 2.43
C LEU A 58 -8.84 2.85 1.29
N GLN A 59 -8.82 3.98 0.57
CA GLN A 59 -9.64 4.21 -0.60
C GLN A 59 -8.77 4.71 -1.76
N LYS A 60 -9.04 4.25 -2.98
CA LYS A 60 -8.42 4.79 -4.20
C LYS A 60 -8.71 6.28 -4.34
N LYS A 61 -7.65 7.09 -4.46
CA LYS A 61 -7.72 8.55 -4.60
C LYS A 61 -7.35 8.99 -6.01
N GLN A 62 -6.20 8.51 -6.50
CA GLN A 62 -5.67 8.87 -7.81
C GLN A 62 -4.92 7.68 -8.39
N GLN A 63 -4.77 7.67 -9.71
CA GLN A 63 -3.99 6.68 -10.42
C GLN A 63 -3.48 7.27 -11.73
N THR A 64 -2.27 6.89 -12.11
CA THR A 64 -1.71 7.11 -13.43
C THR A 64 -1.47 5.74 -14.06
N PRO A 65 -2.11 5.42 -15.21
CA PRO A 65 -2.03 4.09 -15.80
C PRO A 65 -0.59 3.57 -15.91
N HIS A 66 -0.38 2.36 -15.38
CA HIS A 66 0.89 1.62 -15.42
C HIS A 66 2.05 2.24 -14.62
N SER A 67 1.87 3.39 -13.97
CA SER A 67 2.96 4.07 -13.27
C SER A 67 2.69 4.42 -11.82
N GLN A 68 1.42 4.63 -11.43
CA GLN A 68 1.14 5.05 -10.06
C GLN A 68 -0.27 4.70 -9.60
N LEU A 69 -0.38 4.21 -8.36
CA LEU A 69 -1.64 4.10 -7.62
C LEU A 69 -1.50 4.83 -6.29
N ILE A 70 -2.45 5.72 -5.99
CA ILE A 70 -2.53 6.42 -4.71
C ILE A 70 -3.80 5.97 -3.99
N LEU A 71 -3.61 5.28 -2.86
CA LEU A 71 -4.64 5.03 -1.88
C LEU A 71 -4.52 6.06 -0.76
N GLY A 72 -5.62 6.41 -0.11
CA GLY A 72 -5.58 7.33 1.03
C GLY A 72 -6.69 7.10 2.02
N ALA A 73 -6.64 7.83 3.13
CA ALA A 73 -7.64 7.77 4.18
C ALA A 73 -9.05 7.98 3.62
N ALA A 74 -10.00 7.15 4.08
CA ALA A 74 -11.42 7.38 3.82
C ALA A 74 -12.02 8.50 4.69
N SER A 75 -11.30 8.95 5.72
CA SER A 75 -11.70 10.02 6.64
C SER A 75 -10.79 11.23 6.47
N ASP A 76 -11.38 12.42 6.44
CA ASP A 76 -10.64 13.69 6.33
C ASP A 76 -10.01 14.14 7.66
N LYS A 77 -10.36 13.47 8.78
CA LYS A 77 -9.85 13.85 10.11
C LYS A 77 -8.38 13.48 10.33
N LEU A 78 -7.85 12.54 9.56
CA LEU A 78 -6.48 12.05 9.67
C LEU A 78 -5.95 11.74 8.26
N PRO A 79 -5.49 12.76 7.51
CA PRO A 79 -5.07 12.57 6.13
C PRO A 79 -3.76 11.78 6.06
N PHE A 80 -3.80 10.68 5.32
CA PHE A 80 -2.64 9.91 4.93
C PHE A 80 -2.84 9.29 3.55
N THR A 81 -1.74 8.94 2.91
CA THR A 81 -1.67 8.24 1.63
C THR A 81 -0.73 7.04 1.70
N LEU A 82 -1.06 6.02 0.92
CA LEU A 82 -0.19 4.93 0.53
C LEU A 82 -0.06 4.99 -0.99
N THR A 83 1.13 5.32 -1.46
CA THR A 83 1.43 5.44 -2.89
C THR A 83 2.26 4.25 -3.33
N ALA A 84 1.90 3.66 -4.46
CA ALA A 84 2.69 2.68 -5.16
C ALA A 84 3.19 3.31 -6.47
N ASP A 85 4.49 3.58 -6.55
CA ASP A 85 5.16 4.04 -7.76
C ASP A 85 5.72 2.83 -8.51
N ILE A 86 5.41 2.72 -9.79
CA ILE A 86 5.76 1.59 -10.66
C ILE A 86 6.60 2.12 -11.82
N THR A 87 7.82 1.61 -11.95
CA THR A 87 8.75 1.96 -13.02
C THR A 87 9.01 0.73 -13.88
N SER A 88 8.77 0.81 -15.19
CA SER A 88 9.11 -0.30 -16.09
C SER A 88 10.63 -0.46 -16.20
N ILE A 89 11.13 -1.70 -16.09
CA ILE A 89 12.52 -2.03 -16.43
C ILE A 89 12.59 -2.49 -17.89
N ASN A 90 11.70 -3.42 -18.26
CA ASN A 90 11.54 -3.95 -19.61
C ASN A 90 10.08 -4.42 -19.80
N GLU A 91 9.81 -5.20 -20.85
CA GLU A 91 8.46 -5.70 -21.19
C GLU A 91 7.88 -6.69 -20.16
N HIS A 92 8.72 -7.31 -19.32
CA HIS A 92 8.34 -8.37 -18.39
C HIS A 92 8.75 -8.08 -16.93
N GLU A 93 9.39 -6.95 -16.66
CA GLU A 93 9.88 -6.60 -15.33
C GLU A 93 9.63 -5.13 -14.99
N SER A 94 9.38 -4.88 -13.71
CA SER A 94 9.19 -3.54 -13.17
C SER A 94 9.80 -3.40 -11.78
N GLU A 95 10.04 -2.16 -11.38
CA GLU A 95 10.38 -1.77 -10.01
C GLU A 95 9.18 -1.11 -9.36
N VAL A 96 8.86 -1.49 -8.13
CA VAL A 96 7.82 -0.88 -7.31
C VAL A 96 8.44 -0.28 -6.06
N THR A 97 8.05 0.95 -5.74
CA THR A 97 8.33 1.60 -4.46
C THR A 97 7.00 1.90 -3.78
N LEU A 98 6.88 1.56 -2.49
CA LEU A 98 5.74 1.93 -1.68
C LEU A 98 6.14 3.07 -0.73
N SER A 99 5.35 4.12 -0.69
CA SER A 99 5.52 5.22 0.25
C SER A 99 4.25 5.49 1.04
N PHE A 100 4.43 5.81 2.33
CA PHE A 100 3.36 6.22 3.21
C PHE A 100 3.63 7.63 3.71
N GLU A 101 2.68 8.53 3.45
CA GLU A 101 2.76 9.91 3.86
C GLU A 101 1.52 10.31 4.65
N GLY A 102 1.69 10.93 5.82
CA GLY A 102 0.55 11.48 6.55
C GLY A 102 0.92 12.52 7.59
N GLU A 103 -0.05 13.36 7.93
CA GLU A 103 0.12 14.48 8.85
C GLU A 103 -0.22 14.09 10.28
N PHE A 104 0.75 13.47 10.95
CA PHE A 104 0.63 13.06 12.35
C PHE A 104 1.42 14.00 13.26
N ASN A 105 0.89 14.26 14.45
CA ASN A 105 1.69 14.88 15.51
C ASN A 105 2.83 13.94 15.95
N ALA A 106 3.83 14.47 16.65
CA ALA A 106 5.05 13.74 17.00
C ALA A 106 4.79 12.46 17.82
N MET A 107 3.83 12.51 18.75
CA MET A 107 3.48 11.36 19.60
C MET A 107 2.80 10.25 18.80
N MET A 108 1.83 10.59 17.95
CA MET A 108 1.17 9.63 17.07
C MET A 108 2.14 9.02 16.07
N ALA A 109 3.00 9.83 15.46
CA ALA A 109 4.00 9.37 14.50
C ALA A 109 4.92 8.30 15.12
N MET A 110 5.39 8.49 16.36
CA MET A 110 6.24 7.50 17.03
C MET A 110 5.53 6.17 17.28
N MET A 111 4.24 6.18 17.65
CA MET A 111 3.47 4.96 17.92
C MET A 111 3.15 4.18 16.65
N ILE A 112 2.86 4.85 15.54
CA ILE A 112 2.44 4.19 14.30
C ILE A 112 3.58 3.92 13.32
N LYS A 113 4.74 4.60 13.46
CA LYS A 113 5.86 4.48 12.53
C LYS A 113 6.32 3.04 12.34
N SER A 114 6.56 2.31 13.43
CA SER A 114 7.03 0.92 13.34
C SER A 114 5.97 -0.01 12.71
N PRO A 115 4.70 -0.03 13.18
CA PRO A 115 3.63 -0.80 12.53
C PRO A 115 3.45 -0.49 11.04
N ILE A 116 3.43 0.78 10.65
CA ILE A 116 3.26 1.19 9.25
C ILE A 116 4.48 0.80 8.42
N ASN A 117 5.69 1.00 8.93
CA ASN A 117 6.92 0.61 8.24
C ASN A 117 6.95 -0.91 7.96
N ASN A 118 6.54 -1.72 8.94
CA ASN A 118 6.43 -3.17 8.79
C ASN A 118 5.32 -3.56 7.80
N PHE A 119 4.20 -2.85 7.83
CA PHE A 119 3.09 -3.05 6.90
C PHE A 119 3.52 -2.81 5.45
N ILE A 120 4.05 -1.62 5.12
CA ILE A 120 4.48 -1.31 3.75
C ILE A 120 5.66 -2.19 3.32
N GLY A 121 6.57 -2.53 4.25
CA GLY A 121 7.65 -3.48 3.99
C GLY A 121 7.12 -4.85 3.58
N THR A 122 6.10 -5.36 4.26
CA THR A 122 5.51 -6.67 3.95
C THR A 122 4.74 -6.65 2.62
N LEU A 123 4.01 -5.57 2.33
CA LEU A 123 3.37 -5.39 1.02
C LEU A 123 4.42 -5.45 -0.11
N SER A 124 5.52 -4.70 0.07
CA SER A 124 6.63 -4.66 -0.89
C SER A 124 7.29 -6.03 -1.05
N GLU A 125 7.54 -6.76 0.04
CA GLU A 125 8.07 -8.12 -0.05
C GLU A 125 7.11 -9.07 -0.77
N ASN A 126 5.82 -9.01 -0.47
CA ASN A 126 4.82 -9.89 -1.08
C ASN A 126 4.54 -9.56 -2.55
N LEU A 127 4.80 -8.33 -3.00
CA LEU A 127 4.76 -7.97 -4.43
C LEU A 127 5.79 -8.73 -5.26
N SER A 128 6.87 -9.24 -4.68
CA SER A 128 7.80 -10.11 -5.44
C SER A 128 7.23 -11.50 -5.74
N LYS A 129 6.11 -11.86 -5.11
CA LYS A 129 5.47 -13.17 -5.23
C LYS A 129 4.32 -13.20 -6.24
N ILE A 130 3.92 -12.04 -6.78
CA ILE A 130 2.79 -11.96 -7.69
C ILE A 130 3.15 -12.39 -9.10
#